data_AF-A0A1F5EQU8-F1
#
_entry.id   AF-A0A1F5EQU8-F1
#
_cell.length_a   1.000
_cell.length_b   1.000
_cell.length_c   1.000
_cell.angle_alpha   90.00
_cell.angle_beta   90.00
_cell.angle_gamma   90.00
#
_symmetry.space_group_name_H-M   'P 1'
#
loop_
_entity.id
_entity.type
_entity.pdbx_description
1 polymer ?
#
loop_
_entity_poly.entity_id
_entity_poly.type
_entity_poly.pdbx_seq_one_letter_code
_entity_poly.pdbx_strand_id
1 'polypeptide(L)'
;MMELRSSPGEILDKVSEQGEAFIIERNGRRKACLVPVWYFLPDIPKNKVNEELNELHKNGEKPSLTVSDKNELEMLFKETVKRDEITLKIILPHGYPNVAPKVYISPIVSDAPHRWQDGALCIFGAMTNWNPGKHNIAFVLSLARKWLFNYNEWREKGRWPNQAENDK
;
A
#
# COMPACT_ATOMS: atom_id res chain seq x y z
N MET A 1 -27.34 -22.59 9.24
CA MET A 1 -25.95 -22.07 9.27
C MET A 1 -25.36 -22.16 7.86
N MET A 2 -25.85 -21.28 6.98
CA MET A 2 -25.73 -21.43 5.52
C MET A 2 -25.51 -20.10 4.77
N GLU A 3 -25.61 -18.94 5.45
CA GLU A 3 -25.70 -17.64 4.78
C GLU A 3 -24.47 -17.26 3.94
N LEU A 4 -23.23 -17.49 4.44
CA LEU A 4 -22.02 -17.28 3.64
C LEU A 4 -21.89 -18.25 2.47
N ARG A 5 -22.53 -19.42 2.55
CA ARG A 5 -22.53 -20.40 1.45
C ARG A 5 -23.66 -20.12 0.44
N SER A 6 -24.77 -19.56 0.88
CA SER A 6 -25.93 -19.27 0.03
C SER A 6 -25.83 -17.91 -0.65
N SER A 7 -25.27 -16.90 0.02
CA SER A 7 -25.21 -15.52 -0.46
C SER A 7 -23.88 -14.84 -0.05
N PRO A 8 -22.71 -15.34 -0.49
CA PRO A 8 -21.42 -14.74 -0.11
C PRO A 8 -21.30 -13.27 -0.52
N GLY A 9 -21.79 -12.89 -1.71
CA GLY A 9 -21.75 -11.51 -2.19
C GLY A 9 -22.49 -10.54 -1.27
N GLU A 10 -23.75 -10.85 -0.92
CA GLU A 10 -24.58 -10.00 -0.07
C GLU A 10 -23.96 -9.75 1.32
N ILE A 11 -23.29 -10.76 1.89
CA ILE A 11 -22.58 -10.59 3.17
C ILE A 11 -21.36 -9.70 3.01
N LEU A 12 -20.60 -9.85 1.91
CA LEU A 12 -19.45 -9.00 1.63
C LEU A 12 -19.87 -7.55 1.41
N ASP A 13 -21.00 -7.31 0.73
CA ASP A 13 -21.57 -5.98 0.52
C ASP A 13 -22.04 -5.36 1.86
N LYS A 14 -22.76 -6.13 2.70
CA LYS A 14 -23.14 -5.67 4.04
C LYS A 14 -21.95 -5.31 4.92
N VAL A 15 -20.89 -6.12 4.91
CA VAL A 15 -19.68 -5.79 5.66
C VAL A 15 -19.01 -4.55 5.05
N SER A 16 -18.72 -4.56 3.75
CA SER A 16 -17.92 -3.48 3.13
C SER A 16 -18.64 -2.13 3.09
N GLU A 17 -19.95 -2.12 2.81
CA GLU A 17 -20.73 -0.89 2.60
C GLU A 17 -21.52 -0.48 3.84
N GLN A 18 -22.12 -1.43 4.55
CA GLN A 18 -23.00 -1.14 5.71
C GLN A 18 -22.25 -1.18 7.05
N GLY A 19 -20.99 -1.64 7.03
CA GLY A 19 -20.14 -1.69 8.22
C GLY A 19 -20.50 -2.81 9.18
N GLU A 20 -21.23 -3.82 8.73
CA GLU A 20 -21.57 -4.98 9.54
C GLU A 20 -20.34 -5.81 9.90
N ALA A 21 -20.42 -6.54 11.00
CA ALA A 21 -19.44 -7.56 11.36
C ALA A 21 -20.10 -8.94 11.23
N PHE A 22 -19.47 -9.84 10.48
CA PHE A 22 -19.97 -11.19 10.29
C PHE A 22 -19.09 -12.20 11.01
N ILE A 23 -19.66 -12.96 11.94
CA ILE A 23 -18.94 -13.98 12.71
C ILE A 23 -18.98 -15.31 11.96
N ILE A 24 -17.80 -15.85 11.67
CA ILE A 24 -17.65 -17.15 11.02
C ILE A 24 -17.52 -18.22 12.11
N GLU A 25 -18.50 -19.11 12.18
CA GLU A 25 -18.55 -20.22 13.14
C GLU A 25 -18.41 -21.58 12.47
N ARG A 26 -17.81 -22.54 13.18
CA ARG A 26 -17.77 -23.96 12.78
C ARG A 26 -18.08 -24.82 14.01
N ASN A 27 -19.14 -25.63 13.92
CA ASN A 27 -19.64 -26.49 15.00
C ASN A 27 -19.95 -25.69 16.29
N GLY A 28 -20.63 -24.55 16.17
CA GLY A 28 -20.99 -23.68 17.29
C GLY A 28 -19.82 -22.97 17.96
N ARG A 29 -18.62 -23.01 17.36
CA ARG A 29 -17.43 -22.30 17.84
C ARG A 29 -17.04 -21.21 16.84
N ARG A 30 -16.83 -19.99 17.34
CA ARG A 30 -16.29 -18.86 16.58
C ARG A 30 -14.88 -19.18 16.07
N LYS A 31 -14.63 -18.91 14.79
CA LYS A 31 -13.36 -19.19 14.09
C LYS A 31 -12.72 -17.95 13.51
N ALA A 32 -13.52 -17.03 12.98
CA ALA A 32 -13.05 -15.78 12.43
C ALA A 32 -14.17 -14.73 12.49
N CYS A 33 -13.82 -13.47 12.21
CA CYS A 33 -14.78 -12.41 12.02
C CYS A 33 -14.38 -11.67 10.74
N LEU A 34 -15.35 -11.48 9.86
CA LEU A 34 -15.23 -10.60 8.71
C LEU A 34 -15.70 -9.21 9.16
N VAL A 35 -14.82 -8.23 9.04
CA VAL A 35 -15.07 -6.84 9.40
C VAL A 35 -14.62 -5.92 8.26
N PRO A 36 -15.14 -4.69 8.20
CA PRO A 36 -14.67 -3.72 7.23
C PRO A 36 -13.20 -3.36 7.50
N VAL A 37 -12.40 -3.12 6.46
CA VAL A 37 -10.96 -2.79 6.61
C VAL A 37 -10.74 -1.54 7.46
N TRP A 38 -11.62 -0.53 7.33
CA TRP A 38 -11.54 0.70 8.12
C TRP A 38 -11.72 0.49 9.63
N TYR A 39 -12.20 -0.67 10.08
CA TYR A 39 -12.28 -1.00 11.51
C TYR A 39 -10.90 -1.08 12.18
N PHE A 40 -9.87 -1.45 11.41
CA PHE A 40 -8.48 -1.48 11.90
C PHE A 40 -7.79 -0.11 11.85
N LEU A 41 -8.43 0.88 11.23
CA LEU A 41 -7.84 2.19 10.89
C LEU A 41 -8.80 3.32 11.29
N PRO A 42 -9.15 3.46 12.58
CA PRO A 42 -10.21 4.36 13.04
C PRO A 42 -9.92 5.84 12.77
N ASP A 43 -8.65 6.18 12.56
CA ASP A 43 -8.13 7.51 12.30
C ASP A 43 -7.95 7.82 10.80
N ILE A 44 -8.24 6.85 9.93
CA ILE A 44 -8.33 7.04 8.48
C ILE A 44 -9.81 7.25 8.11
N PRO A 45 -10.16 8.22 7.25
CA PRO A 45 -11.55 8.39 6.81
C PRO A 45 -12.09 7.10 6.19
N LYS A 46 -13.30 6.68 6.58
CA LYS A 46 -13.89 5.37 6.25
C LYS A 46 -13.79 4.98 4.77
N ASN A 47 -14.03 5.93 3.88
CA ASN A 47 -14.05 5.69 2.44
C ASN A 47 -12.67 5.82 1.79
N LYS A 48 -11.70 6.42 2.48
CA LYS A 48 -10.41 6.77 1.88
C LYS A 48 -9.65 5.53 1.42
N VAL A 49 -9.62 4.46 2.23
CA VAL A 49 -8.98 3.20 1.83
C VAL A 49 -9.64 2.62 0.57
N ASN A 50 -10.97 2.62 0.49
CA ASN A 50 -11.69 2.13 -0.68
C ASN A 50 -11.43 3.01 -1.92
N GLU A 51 -11.34 4.32 -1.77
CA GLU A 51 -10.94 5.24 -2.85
C GLU A 51 -9.54 4.91 -3.38
N GLU A 52 -8.56 4.69 -2.49
CA GLU A 52 -7.20 4.29 -2.88
C GLU A 52 -7.19 2.97 -3.63
N LEU A 53 -7.91 1.95 -3.13
CA LEU A 53 -7.99 0.63 -3.76
C LEU A 53 -8.69 0.70 -5.12
N ASN A 54 -9.77 1.46 -5.24
CA ASN A 54 -10.47 1.64 -6.50
C ASN A 54 -9.58 2.31 -7.55
N GLU A 55 -8.79 3.30 -7.16
CA GLU A 55 -7.85 3.96 -8.06
C GLU A 55 -6.71 3.03 -8.49
N LEU A 56 -6.17 2.24 -7.56
CA LEU A 56 -5.20 1.19 -7.87
C LEU A 56 -5.78 0.16 -8.86
N HIS A 57 -7.00 -0.33 -8.63
CA HIS A 57 -7.66 -1.28 -9.52
C HIS A 57 -7.90 -0.72 -10.93
N LYS A 58 -8.29 0.55 -11.06
CA LYS A 58 -8.43 1.22 -12.36
C LYS A 58 -7.10 1.24 -13.14
N ASN A 59 -5.99 1.36 -12.41
CA ASN A 59 -4.64 1.32 -12.98
C ASN A 59 -4.10 -0.11 -13.15
N GLY A 60 -4.92 -1.14 -12.92
CA GLY A 60 -4.54 -2.55 -13.07
C GLY A 60 -3.74 -3.12 -11.88
N GLU A 61 -3.56 -2.35 -10.82
CA GLU A 61 -2.80 -2.75 -9.64
C GLU A 61 -3.64 -3.61 -8.70
N LYS A 62 -3.05 -4.69 -8.18
CA LYS A 62 -3.71 -5.63 -7.26
C LYS A 62 -2.82 -5.91 -6.05
N PRO A 63 -2.72 -4.98 -5.09
CA PRO A 63 -1.88 -5.17 -3.92
C PRO A 63 -2.38 -6.31 -3.04
N SER A 64 -1.46 -7.00 -2.37
CA SER A 64 -1.82 -7.79 -1.19
C SER A 64 -1.92 -6.86 0.02
N LEU A 65 -2.99 -6.99 0.80
CA LEU A 65 -3.24 -6.15 1.98
C LEU A 65 -2.94 -6.94 3.26
N THR A 66 -2.23 -6.30 4.19
CA THR A 66 -2.04 -6.82 5.54
C THR A 66 -2.09 -5.68 6.56
N VAL A 67 -2.39 -6.00 7.81
CA VAL A 67 -2.32 -5.04 8.92
C VAL A 67 -1.05 -5.36 9.71
N SER A 68 -0.23 -4.36 9.98
CA SER A 68 1.00 -4.51 10.77
C SER A 68 0.71 -4.65 12.27
N ASP A 69 1.71 -5.05 13.05
CA ASP A 69 1.61 -5.08 14.53
C ASP A 69 1.31 -3.70 15.15
N LYS A 70 1.50 -2.63 14.39
CA LYS A 70 1.17 -1.26 14.78
C LYS A 70 -0.24 -0.84 14.38
N ASN A 71 -1.06 -1.75 13.87
CA ASN A 71 -2.38 -1.48 13.30
C ASN A 71 -2.33 -0.49 12.12
N GLU A 72 -1.27 -0.53 11.31
CA GLU A 72 -1.16 0.25 10.08
C GLU A 72 -1.44 -0.67 8.88
N LEU A 73 -2.09 -0.13 7.85
CA LEU A 73 -2.40 -0.91 6.63
C LEU A 73 -1.19 -0.93 5.71
N GLU A 74 -0.68 -2.12 5.43
CA GLU A 74 0.40 -2.34 4.47
C GLU A 74 -0.17 -2.88 3.15
N MET A 75 0.26 -2.27 2.05
CA MET A 75 0.00 -2.71 0.68
C MET A 75 1.29 -3.23 0.06
N LEU A 76 1.26 -4.48 -0.38
CA LEU A 76 2.40 -5.17 -0.97
C LEU A 76 2.21 -5.32 -2.49
N PHE A 77 3.18 -4.85 -3.25
CA PHE A 77 3.24 -4.94 -4.70
C PHE A 77 4.47 -5.78 -5.08
N LYS A 78 4.27 -6.80 -5.90
CA LYS A 78 5.36 -7.63 -6.41
C LYS A 78 5.78 -7.11 -7.77
N GLU A 79 7.07 -6.84 -7.91
CA GLU A 79 7.69 -6.43 -9.16
C GLU A 79 8.77 -7.44 -9.54
N THR A 80 9.03 -7.59 -10.83
CA THR A 80 10.17 -8.36 -11.33
C THR A 80 11.08 -7.44 -12.11
N VAL A 81 12.32 -7.27 -11.64
CA VAL A 81 13.30 -6.42 -12.31
C VAL A 81 14.57 -7.20 -12.59
N LYS A 82 14.96 -7.30 -13.86
CA LYS A 82 16.18 -8.01 -14.32
C LYS A 82 16.36 -9.41 -13.71
N ARG A 83 15.24 -10.11 -13.44
CA ARG A 83 15.10 -11.46 -12.84
C ARG A 83 15.07 -11.53 -11.30
N ASP A 84 15.19 -10.40 -10.61
CA ASP A 84 14.98 -10.34 -9.17
C ASP A 84 13.51 -10.08 -8.85
N GLU A 85 12.96 -10.85 -7.91
CA GLU A 85 11.66 -10.56 -7.30
C GLU A 85 11.82 -9.47 -6.25
N ILE A 86 11.17 -8.34 -6.48
CA ILE A 86 11.19 -7.18 -5.61
C ILE A 86 9.81 -7.01 -5.00
N THR A 87 9.76 -6.75 -3.70
CA THR A 87 8.53 -6.36 -3.01
C THR A 87 8.59 -4.87 -2.69
N LEU A 88 7.65 -4.13 -3.25
CA LEU A 88 7.31 -2.77 -2.90
C LEU A 88 6.26 -2.81 -1.78
N LYS A 89 6.55 -2.16 -0.65
CA LYS A 89 5.63 -2.06 0.48
C LYS A 89 5.27 -0.60 0.71
N ILE A 90 3.98 -0.28 0.64
CA ILE A 90 3.43 1.03 1.01
C ILE A 90 2.66 0.88 2.30
N ILE A 91 3.01 1.64 3.33
CA ILE A 91 2.33 1.66 4.61
C ILE A 91 1.50 2.93 4.70
N LEU A 92 0.21 2.77 4.98
CA LEU A 92 -0.69 3.84 5.40
C LEU A 92 -0.57 3.99 6.91
N PRO A 93 0.14 5.02 7.41
CA PRO A 93 0.30 5.21 8.83
C PRO A 93 -0.98 5.74 9.46
N HIS A 94 -1.00 5.72 10.79
CA HIS A 94 -1.96 6.50 11.54
C HIS A 94 -1.95 7.99 11.11
N GLY A 95 -3.14 8.55 10.94
CA GLY A 95 -3.38 9.91 10.46
C GLY A 95 -3.41 10.07 8.94
N TYR A 96 -3.31 8.99 8.16
CA TYR A 96 -3.57 9.06 6.71
C TYR A 96 -5.01 9.53 6.44
N PRO A 97 -5.26 10.41 5.44
CA PRO A 97 -4.32 10.91 4.45
C PRO A 97 -3.52 12.14 4.87
N ASN A 98 -3.72 12.71 6.06
CA ASN A 98 -2.99 13.92 6.47
C ASN A 98 -1.51 13.65 6.78
N VAL A 99 -1.15 12.38 7.05
CA VAL A 99 0.22 11.91 7.15
C VAL A 99 0.61 11.16 5.87
N ALA A 100 1.81 11.42 5.36
CA ALA A 100 2.32 10.80 4.15
C ALA A 100 2.52 9.28 4.35
N PRO A 101 2.22 8.46 3.33
CA PRO A 101 2.53 7.04 3.38
C PRO A 101 4.04 6.80 3.43
N LYS A 102 4.45 5.70 4.07
CA LYS A 102 5.84 5.24 4.07
C LYS A 102 6.03 4.19 3.01
N VAL A 103 7.17 4.20 2.32
CA VAL A 103 7.44 3.27 1.23
C VAL A 103 8.75 2.55 1.48
N TYR A 104 8.75 1.25 1.28
CA TYR A 104 9.93 0.39 1.40
C TYR A 104 10.04 -0.48 0.15
N ILE A 105 11.27 -0.86 -0.19
CA ILE A 105 11.56 -1.85 -1.23
C ILE A 105 12.50 -2.89 -0.64
N SER A 106 12.27 -4.15 -0.95
CA SER A 106 13.15 -5.25 -0.58
C SER A 106 13.15 -6.35 -1.63
N PRO A 107 14.29 -7.03 -1.88
CA PRO A 107 15.62 -6.75 -1.34
C PRO A 107 16.29 -5.53 -1.99
N ILE A 108 17.05 -4.77 -1.20
CA ILE A 108 17.94 -3.68 -1.66
C ILE A 108 19.18 -3.62 -0.78
N VAL A 109 20.30 -3.13 -1.31
CA VAL A 109 21.49 -2.91 -0.49
C VAL A 109 21.31 -1.78 0.52
N SER A 110 22.00 -1.88 1.66
CA SER A 110 21.85 -0.97 2.79
C SER A 110 22.31 0.46 2.50
N ASP A 111 23.27 0.63 1.59
CA ASP A 111 23.86 1.90 1.17
C ASP A 111 23.15 2.56 -0.03
N ALA A 112 22.00 2.01 -0.46
CA ALA A 112 21.22 2.56 -1.55
C ALA A 112 20.83 4.03 -1.28
N PRO A 113 21.09 4.97 -2.23
CA PRO A 113 20.78 6.39 -2.07
C PRO A 113 19.28 6.69 -1.87
N HIS A 114 18.96 7.89 -1.40
CA HIS A 114 17.58 8.39 -1.24
C HIS A 114 16.70 7.52 -0.34
N ARG A 115 17.28 7.07 0.78
CA ARG A 115 16.59 6.38 1.86
C ARG A 115 16.78 7.12 3.18
N TRP A 116 15.77 7.03 4.02
CA TRP A 116 15.85 7.43 5.41
C TRP A 116 16.57 6.36 6.25
N GLN A 117 16.94 6.71 7.47
CA GLN A 117 17.66 5.81 8.39
C GLN A 117 16.86 4.55 8.74
N ASP A 118 15.53 4.64 8.74
CA ASP A 118 14.63 3.50 8.95
C ASP A 118 14.47 2.63 7.69
N GLY A 119 15.15 2.99 6.61
CA GLY A 119 15.12 2.29 5.32
C GLY A 119 13.98 2.71 4.40
N ALA A 120 13.08 3.61 4.83
CA ALA A 120 12.01 4.12 3.98
C ALA A 120 12.57 4.95 2.83
N LEU A 121 11.91 4.93 1.68
CA LEU A 121 12.31 5.69 0.52
C LEU A 121 11.97 7.18 0.68
N CYS A 122 12.89 8.05 0.27
CA CYS A 122 12.66 9.48 0.14
C CYS A 122 12.08 9.81 -1.24
N ILE A 123 10.83 9.36 -1.50
CA ILE A 123 10.19 9.50 -2.82
C ILE A 123 9.61 10.88 -3.11
N PHE A 124 9.28 11.66 -2.09
CA PHE A 124 8.71 13.00 -2.25
C PHE A 124 9.79 14.07 -2.54
N GLY A 125 11.07 13.76 -2.24
CA GLY A 125 12.18 14.69 -2.46
C GLY A 125 12.06 15.97 -1.62
N ALA A 126 12.85 16.99 -1.98
CA ALA A 126 12.81 18.30 -1.31
C ALA A 126 11.72 19.25 -1.86
N MET A 127 11.30 19.04 -3.12
CA MET A 127 10.43 19.97 -3.86
C MET A 127 8.96 19.55 -3.87
N THR A 128 8.68 18.26 -3.68
CA THR A 128 7.31 17.73 -3.65
C THR A 128 6.97 17.43 -2.21
N ASN A 129 5.96 18.12 -1.67
CA ASN A 129 5.39 17.74 -0.39
C ASN A 129 4.20 16.83 -0.62
N TRP A 130 4.00 15.87 0.27
CA TRP A 130 2.76 15.10 0.30
C TRP A 130 1.56 16.05 0.41
N ASN A 131 0.58 15.87 -0.47
CA ASN A 131 -0.63 16.68 -0.51
C ASN A 131 -1.84 15.73 -0.60
N PRO A 132 -2.60 15.54 0.48
CA PRO A 132 -3.74 14.60 0.49
C PRO A 132 -4.87 14.96 -0.46
N GLY A 133 -4.95 16.22 -0.92
CA GLY A 133 -5.95 16.66 -1.90
C GLY A 133 -5.54 16.42 -3.36
N LYS A 134 -4.28 16.04 -3.63
CA LYS A 134 -3.75 15.82 -4.98
C LYS A 134 -3.10 14.45 -5.17
N HIS A 135 -2.48 13.92 -4.13
CA HIS A 135 -1.72 12.69 -4.18
C HIS A 135 -2.51 11.54 -3.56
N ASN A 136 -2.29 10.35 -4.10
CA ASN A 136 -2.93 9.11 -3.71
C ASN A 136 -1.90 7.96 -3.78
N ILE A 137 -2.29 6.75 -3.45
CA ILE A 137 -1.38 5.60 -3.40
C ILE A 137 -0.90 5.19 -4.80
N ALA A 138 -1.69 5.41 -5.85
CA ALA A 138 -1.23 5.20 -7.22
C ALA A 138 -0.07 6.15 -7.59
N PHE A 139 -0.15 7.42 -7.19
CA PHE A 139 0.95 8.38 -7.34
C PHE A 139 2.19 7.98 -6.51
N VAL A 140 1.98 7.53 -5.28
CA VAL A 140 3.08 7.05 -4.41
C VAL A 140 3.79 5.85 -5.04
N LEU A 141 3.02 4.90 -5.58
CA LEU A 141 3.54 3.73 -6.28
C LEU A 141 4.35 4.11 -7.53
N SER A 142 3.88 5.10 -8.31
CA SER A 142 4.61 5.56 -9.49
C SER A 142 5.96 6.19 -9.14
N LEU A 143 6.02 6.99 -8.07
CA LEU A 143 7.28 7.53 -7.55
C LEU A 143 8.20 6.42 -7.03
N ALA A 144 7.65 5.41 -6.36
CA ALA A 144 8.43 4.27 -5.86
C ALA A 144 9.03 3.44 -7.00
N ARG A 145 8.29 3.24 -8.10
CA ARG A 145 8.80 2.60 -9.33
C ARG A 145 9.86 3.44 -10.01
N LYS A 146 9.71 4.78 -10.05
CA LYS A 146 10.76 5.69 -10.55
C LYS A 146 12.03 5.58 -9.71
N TRP A 147 11.90 5.48 -8.39
CA TRP A 147 13.03 5.22 -7.49
C TRP A 147 13.67 3.86 -7.81
N LEU A 148 12.89 2.80 -7.99
CA LEU A 148 13.39 1.45 -8.31
C LEU A 148 14.14 1.43 -9.65
N PHE A 149 13.62 2.13 -10.66
CA PHE A 149 14.31 2.31 -11.94
C PHE A 149 15.68 2.98 -11.74
N ASN A 150 15.72 4.11 -11.03
CA ASN A 150 16.96 4.83 -10.73
C ASN A 150 17.94 4.01 -9.90
N TYR A 151 17.44 3.20 -8.97
CA TYR A 151 18.25 2.28 -8.19
C TYR A 151 18.98 1.27 -9.08
N ASN A 152 18.29 0.69 -10.07
CA ASN A 152 18.92 -0.23 -11.01
C ASN A 152 20.00 0.45 -11.87
N GLU A 153 19.74 1.67 -12.34
CA GLU A 153 20.74 2.46 -13.06
C GLU A 153 21.96 2.78 -12.18
N TRP A 154 21.74 3.12 -10.91
CA TRP A 154 22.82 3.35 -9.94
C TRP A 154 23.63 2.08 -9.68
N ARG A 155 22.98 0.92 -9.55
CA ARG A 155 23.66 -0.38 -9.38
C ARG A 155 24.58 -0.73 -10.56
N GLU A 156 24.22 -0.32 -11.76
CA GLU A 156 25.02 -0.59 -12.97
C GLU A 156 26.11 0.45 -13.21
N LYS A 157 25.81 1.73 -13.00
CA LYS A 157 26.68 2.85 -13.38
C LYS A 157 27.47 3.45 -12.21
N GLY A 158 27.15 3.06 -10.98
CA GLY A 158 27.73 3.61 -9.75
C GLY A 158 27.31 5.05 -9.42
N ARG A 159 26.45 5.67 -10.25
CA ARG A 159 25.99 7.06 -10.10
C ARG A 159 24.46 7.12 -10.14
N TRP A 160 23.87 7.85 -9.20
CA TRP A 160 22.42 8.03 -9.18
C TRP A 160 21.99 8.95 -10.33
N PRO A 161 20.92 8.63 -11.09
CA PRO A 161 20.45 9.49 -12.17
C PRO A 161 20.01 10.87 -11.64
N ASN A 162 20.51 11.95 -12.24
CA ASN A 162 20.05 13.30 -11.89
C ASN A 162 18.58 13.46 -12.30
N GLN A 163 17.71 13.88 -11.38
CA GLN A 163 16.27 14.05 -11.64
C GLN A 163 15.98 15.03 -12.79
N ALA A 164 16.89 15.97 -13.08
CA ALA A 164 16.72 16.98 -14.12
C ALA A 164 16.74 16.45 -15.57
N GLU A 165 17.26 15.24 -15.82
CA GLU A 165 17.31 14.67 -17.18
C GLU A 165 16.09 13.80 -17.52
N ASN A 166 15.34 13.31 -16.51
CA ASN A 166 14.26 12.33 -16.69
C ASN A 166 12.84 12.94 -16.65
N ASP A 167 12.72 14.26 -16.62
CA ASP A 167 11.44 15.01 -16.69
C ASP A 167 11.30 15.78 -18.03
N LYS A 168 12.04 15.37 -19.07
CA LYS A 168 11.91 15.88 -20.44
C LYS A 168 11.17 14.91 -21.35
#